data_AF-A0A2Z6RUA8-F1
#
_entry.id   AF-A0A2Z6RUA8-F1
#
_cell.length_a   1.000
_cell.length_b   1.000
_cell.length_c   1.000
_cell.angle_alpha   90.00
_cell.angle_beta   90.00
_cell.angle_gamma   90.00
#
_symmetry.space_group_name_H-M   'P 1'
#
loop_
_entity.id
_entity.type
_entity.pdbx_description
1 polymer ?
#
loop_
_entity_poly.entity_id
_entity_poly.type
_entity_poly.pdbx_seq_one_letter_code
_entity_poly.pdbx_strand_id
1 'polypeptide(L)'
;MSQAIGNTALAYARVWHLVDARQRILGRMATGIATTLMGKHKPIYDPASDCGDYVVVINAKEVVVTGKKAEKKLYRHHTGYPGGLKEIVYKDLQEKKPDEIIRKAVSGMLPKNKLRDTRLSRLYVFPDEENPYEQNITTIYDKTLVDQFGLPKPTKSEKKKKFKDIKAITSEVFRKNKIENKKIKKI
;
A
#
# COMPACT_ATOMS: atom_id res chain seq x y z
N MET A 1 -12.67 -24.76 -26.82
CA MET A 1 -13.62 -23.95 -26.03
C MET A 1 -13.93 -24.51 -24.63
N SER A 2 -13.55 -25.75 -24.29
CA SER A 2 -13.91 -26.38 -23.00
C SER A 2 -13.38 -25.66 -21.76
N GLN A 3 -12.18 -25.07 -21.82
CA GLN A 3 -11.52 -24.44 -20.67
C GLN A 3 -12.21 -23.17 -20.14
N ALA A 4 -13.05 -22.53 -20.95
CA ALA A 4 -13.74 -21.29 -20.59
C ALA A 4 -15.18 -21.52 -20.08
N ILE A 5 -15.69 -22.74 -20.16
CA ILE A 5 -17.08 -23.07 -19.79
C ILE A 5 -17.09 -23.55 -18.34
N GLY A 6 -17.70 -22.79 -17.45
CA GLY A 6 -17.79 -23.10 -16.02
C GLY A 6 -18.17 -21.89 -15.17
N ASN A 7 -18.15 -22.06 -13.84
CA ASN A 7 -18.39 -20.94 -12.92
C ASN A 7 -17.15 -20.02 -12.86
N THR A 8 -17.26 -18.84 -13.45
CA THR A 8 -16.18 -17.85 -13.53
C THR A 8 -16.25 -16.76 -12.46
N ALA A 9 -17.25 -16.79 -11.57
CA ALA A 9 -17.51 -15.72 -10.61
C ALA A 9 -16.29 -15.42 -9.71
N LEU A 10 -15.59 -16.46 -9.24
CA LEU A 10 -14.41 -16.31 -8.39
C LEU A 10 -13.23 -15.69 -9.15
N ALA A 11 -13.07 -15.99 -10.45
CA ALA A 11 -12.00 -15.42 -11.25
C ALA A 11 -12.19 -13.91 -11.46
N TYR A 12 -13.43 -13.45 -11.66
CA TYR A 12 -13.77 -12.04 -11.80
C TYR A 12 -13.92 -11.29 -10.46
N ALA A 13 -13.94 -12.00 -9.34
CA ALA A 13 -14.00 -11.38 -8.02
C ALA A 13 -12.81 -10.43 -7.82
N ARG A 14 -13.06 -9.28 -7.20
CA ARG A 14 -12.05 -8.27 -6.93
C ARG A 14 -11.44 -8.51 -5.56
N VAL A 15 -10.15 -8.79 -5.56
CA VAL A 15 -9.38 -9.03 -4.34
C VAL A 15 -8.79 -7.71 -3.83
N TRP A 16 -8.55 -7.60 -2.53
CA TRP A 16 -7.88 -6.46 -1.92
C TRP A 16 -6.44 -6.81 -1.59
N HIS A 17 -5.51 -6.02 -2.12
CA HIS A 17 -4.08 -6.20 -1.90
C HIS A 17 -3.48 -5.05 -1.09
N LEU A 18 -2.58 -5.37 -0.16
CA LEU A 18 -1.83 -4.39 0.62
C LEU A 18 -0.37 -4.31 0.15
N VAL A 19 0.10 -3.08 -0.10
CA VAL A 19 1.48 -2.76 -0.47
C VAL A 19 2.07 -1.80 0.55
N ASP A 20 3.20 -2.18 1.15
CA ASP A 20 4.01 -1.26 1.95
C ASP A 20 4.97 -0.47 1.06
N ALA A 21 4.90 0.87 1.11
CA ALA A 21 5.76 1.75 0.32
C ALA A 21 7.13 2.03 0.98
N ARG A 22 7.36 1.60 2.23
CA ARG A 22 8.64 1.81 2.95
C ARG A 22 9.83 1.31 2.14
N GLN A 23 10.81 2.18 1.92
CA GLN A 23 12.06 1.89 1.20
C GLN A 23 11.88 1.38 -0.25
N ARG A 24 10.67 1.45 -0.82
CA ARG A 24 10.41 0.99 -2.19
C ARG A 24 10.67 2.09 -3.20
N ILE A 25 11.25 1.71 -4.34
CA ILE A 25 11.46 2.63 -5.46
C ILE A 25 10.11 2.94 -6.12
N LEU A 26 9.71 4.22 -6.10
CA LEU A 26 8.40 4.70 -6.59
C LEU A 26 8.00 4.11 -7.96
N GLY A 27 8.90 4.17 -8.93
CA GLY A 27 8.59 3.73 -10.30
C GLY A 27 8.35 2.22 -10.40
N ARG A 28 9.20 1.40 -9.76
CA ARG A 28 9.08 -0.06 -9.79
C ARG A 28 7.81 -0.53 -9.08
N MET A 29 7.51 0.08 -7.93
CA MET A 29 6.28 -0.17 -7.19
C MET A 29 5.04 0.23 -8.01
N ALA A 30 5.05 1.42 -8.63
CA ALA A 30 3.93 1.90 -9.43
C ALA A 30 3.61 0.98 -10.62
N THR A 31 4.62 0.39 -11.27
CA THR A 31 4.40 -0.60 -12.34
C THR A 31 3.69 -1.85 -11.82
N GLY A 32 4.11 -2.40 -10.68
CA GLY A 32 3.45 -3.55 -10.07
C GLY A 32 2.00 -3.27 -9.69
N ILE A 33 1.75 -2.08 -9.10
CA ILE A 33 0.40 -1.62 -8.76
C ILE A 33 -0.45 -1.50 -10.03
N ALA A 34 0.07 -0.88 -11.09
CA ALA A 34 -0.67 -0.69 -12.34
C ALA A 34 -1.07 -2.03 -13.01
N THR A 35 -0.18 -3.03 -13.00
CA THR A 35 -0.48 -4.39 -13.50
C THR A 35 -1.66 -5.00 -12.76
N THR A 36 -1.70 -4.80 -11.44
CA THR A 36 -2.74 -5.34 -10.55
C THR A 36 -4.09 -4.63 -10.74
N LEU A 37 -4.06 -3.30 -10.84
CA LEU A 37 -5.25 -2.49 -11.14
C LEU A 37 -5.82 -2.79 -12.54
N MET A 38 -4.99 -3.20 -13.50
CA MET A 38 -5.45 -3.67 -14.80
C MET A 38 -6.00 -5.11 -14.77
N GLY A 39 -5.60 -5.92 -13.78
CA GLY A 39 -5.95 -7.34 -13.72
C GLY A 39 -5.04 -8.26 -14.54
N LYS A 40 -3.91 -7.75 -15.05
CA LYS A 40 -2.98 -8.52 -15.92
C LYS A 40 -2.30 -9.70 -15.22
N HIS A 41 -2.36 -9.75 -13.89
CA HIS A 41 -1.91 -10.91 -13.11
C HIS A 41 -2.90 -12.08 -13.16
N LYS A 42 -4.16 -11.86 -13.55
CA LYS A 42 -5.16 -12.91 -13.70
C LYS A 42 -5.08 -13.50 -15.12
N PRO A 43 -5.14 -14.83 -15.27
CA PRO A 43 -5.10 -15.47 -16.59
C PRO A 43 -6.35 -15.20 -17.43
N ILE A 44 -7.43 -14.73 -16.82
CA ILE A 44 -8.68 -14.33 -17.48
C ILE A 44 -8.66 -12.88 -18.01
N TYR A 45 -7.52 -12.21 -17.97
CA TYR A 45 -7.39 -10.82 -18.38
C TYR A 45 -7.79 -10.64 -19.85
N ASP A 46 -8.68 -9.68 -20.08
CA ASP A 46 -9.04 -9.21 -21.40
C ASP A 46 -8.96 -7.67 -21.44
N PRO A 47 -8.39 -7.04 -22.48
CA PRO A 47 -8.27 -5.58 -22.54
C PRO A 47 -9.58 -4.81 -22.55
N ALA A 48 -10.68 -5.41 -23.04
CA ALA A 48 -11.99 -4.77 -23.10
C ALA A 48 -12.74 -4.88 -21.76
N SER A 49 -12.46 -5.92 -20.97
CA SER A 49 -13.05 -6.13 -19.65
C SER A 49 -12.22 -5.51 -18.52
N ASP A 50 -12.89 -5.10 -17.44
CA ASP A 50 -12.25 -4.52 -16.25
C ASP A 50 -12.29 -5.47 -15.04
N CYS A 51 -11.35 -6.43 -15.05
CA CYS A 51 -11.20 -7.49 -14.05
C CYS A 51 -10.13 -7.21 -12.98
N GLY A 52 -9.66 -5.95 -12.90
CA GLY A 52 -8.63 -5.52 -11.95
C GLY A 52 -9.06 -5.53 -10.49
N ASP A 53 -8.06 -5.60 -9.62
CA ASP A 53 -8.22 -5.71 -8.16
C ASP A 53 -8.07 -4.36 -7.44
N TYR A 54 -8.37 -4.33 -6.14
CA TYR A 54 -8.13 -3.19 -5.26
C TYR A 54 -6.70 -3.22 -4.71
N VAL A 55 -6.09 -2.04 -4.62
CA VAL A 55 -4.75 -1.91 -4.05
C VAL A 55 -4.76 -0.82 -3.00
N VAL A 56 -4.34 -1.20 -1.79
CA VAL A 56 -4.15 -0.30 -0.66
C VAL A 56 -2.64 -0.16 -0.45
N VAL A 57 -2.17 1.08 -0.45
CA VAL A 57 -0.77 1.43 -0.22
C VAL A 57 -0.67 2.15 1.12
N ILE A 58 0.24 1.70 1.98
CA ILE A 58 0.54 2.33 3.28
C ILE A 58 1.96 2.91 3.28
N ASN A 59 2.24 3.78 4.26
CA ASN A 59 3.55 4.42 4.44
C ASN A 59 4.03 5.20 3.21
N ALA A 60 3.12 5.88 2.50
CA ALA A 60 3.46 6.61 1.28
C ALA A 60 4.51 7.70 1.49
N LYS A 61 4.65 8.22 2.73
CA LYS A 61 5.70 9.18 3.11
C LYS A 61 7.12 8.63 2.92
N GLU A 62 7.31 7.33 3.10
CA GLU A 62 8.63 6.68 3.10
C GLU A 62 9.03 6.13 1.71
N VAL A 63 8.32 6.52 0.65
CA VAL A 63 8.64 6.11 -0.71
C VAL A 63 9.97 6.71 -1.18
N VAL A 64 10.78 5.90 -1.87
CA VAL A 64 12.13 6.29 -2.30
C VAL A 64 12.16 6.59 -3.79
N VAL A 65 12.92 7.64 -4.14
CA VAL A 65 13.30 7.96 -5.51
C VAL A 65 14.81 7.94 -5.65
N THR A 66 15.30 7.42 -6.77
CA THR A 66 16.75 7.29 -7.02
C THR A 66 17.36 8.58 -7.58
N GLY A 67 18.63 8.81 -7.24
CA GLY A 67 19.42 9.95 -7.72
C GLY A 67 18.95 11.30 -7.15
N LYS A 68 19.18 12.39 -7.89
CA LYS A 68 18.81 13.77 -7.48
C LYS A 68 17.34 14.13 -7.76
N LYS A 69 16.47 13.12 -7.95
CA LYS A 69 15.07 13.33 -8.34
C LYS A 69 14.23 13.93 -7.22
N ALA A 70 14.58 13.70 -5.96
CA ALA A 70 13.87 14.28 -4.82
C ALA A 70 13.87 15.82 -4.86
N GLU A 71 14.96 16.41 -5.33
CA GLU A 71 15.15 17.86 -5.39
C GLU A 71 14.81 18.44 -6.76
N LYS A 72 15.15 17.73 -7.84
CA LYS A 72 15.07 18.28 -9.21
C LYS A 72 13.74 18.01 -9.91
N LYS A 73 12.95 17.04 -9.46
CA LYS A 73 11.73 16.67 -10.15
C LYS A 73 10.62 17.68 -9.84
N LEU A 74 10.13 18.35 -10.88
CA LEU A 74 9.02 19.28 -10.83
C LEU A 74 7.74 18.60 -11.30
N TYR A 75 6.68 18.71 -10.51
CA TYR A 75 5.31 18.39 -10.93
C TYR A 75 4.64 19.65 -11.45
N ARG A 76 4.18 19.60 -12.70
CA ARG A 76 3.56 20.72 -13.39
C ARG A 76 2.07 20.50 -13.57
N HIS A 77 1.29 21.56 -13.40
CA HIS A 77 -0.13 21.62 -13.71
C HIS A 77 -0.44 22.96 -14.35
N HIS A 78 -1.22 22.96 -15.43
CA HIS A 78 -1.65 24.18 -16.10
C HIS A 78 -3.17 24.31 -16.01
N THR A 79 -3.65 25.50 -15.67
CA THR A 79 -5.10 25.76 -15.51
C THR A 79 -5.84 26.00 -16.82
N GLY A 80 -5.11 26.34 -17.90
CA GLY A 80 -5.67 26.67 -19.22
C GLY A 80 -5.59 28.15 -19.56
N TYR A 81 -5.42 29.03 -18.56
CA TYR A 81 -5.25 30.47 -18.75
C TYR A 81 -3.77 30.85 -18.97
N PRO A 82 -3.46 31.91 -19.75
CA PRO A 82 -2.10 32.46 -19.85
C PRO A 82 -1.52 32.79 -18.46
N GLY A 83 -0.29 32.35 -18.19
CA GLY A 83 0.35 32.49 -16.87
C GLY A 83 -0.13 31.51 -15.80
N GLY A 84 -1.05 30.60 -16.15
CA GLY A 84 -1.66 29.65 -15.22
C GLY A 84 -0.85 28.39 -14.89
N LEU A 85 0.48 28.42 -15.10
CA LEU A 85 1.39 27.31 -14.81
C LEU A 85 1.70 27.24 -13.31
N LYS A 86 1.42 26.10 -12.69
CA LYS A 86 1.79 25.79 -11.31
C LYS A 86 2.83 24.69 -11.31
N GLU A 87 3.93 24.92 -10.61
CA GLU A 87 5.01 23.97 -10.43
C GLU A 87 5.21 23.68 -8.94
N ILE A 88 5.41 22.42 -8.59
CA ILE A 88 5.68 21.98 -7.22
C ILE A 88 6.86 21.00 -7.26
N VAL A 89 7.86 21.23 -6.40
CA VAL A 89 9.01 20.34 -6.27
C VAL A 89 8.58 19.02 -5.61
N TYR A 90 9.19 17.91 -5.99
CA TYR A 90 8.89 16.58 -5.43
C TYR A 90 8.96 16.58 -3.90
N LYS A 91 10.00 17.18 -3.31
CA LYS A 91 10.17 17.28 -1.85
C LYS A 91 8.96 17.95 -1.18
N ASP A 92 8.55 19.13 -1.66
CA ASP A 92 7.40 19.85 -1.13
C ASP A 92 6.09 19.06 -1.29
N LEU A 93 5.95 18.35 -2.41
CA LEU A 93 4.78 17.50 -2.64
C LEU A 93 4.76 16.29 -1.70
N GLN A 94 5.92 15.73 -1.38
CA GLN A 94 6.05 14.60 -0.46
C GLN A 94 5.69 14.98 0.97
N GLU A 95 6.06 16.19 1.39
CA GLU A 95 5.71 16.73 2.71
C GLU A 95 4.22 17.07 2.82
N LYS A 96 3.65 17.71 1.79
CA LYS A 96 2.25 18.17 1.82
C LYS A 96 1.24 17.06 1.55
N LYS A 97 1.50 16.25 0.51
CA LYS A 97 0.55 15.26 -0.04
C LYS A 97 1.31 14.06 -0.65
N PRO A 98 1.90 13.19 0.17
CA PRO A 98 2.65 12.02 -0.31
C PRO A 98 1.78 11.08 -1.17
N ASP A 99 0.48 11.01 -0.90
CA ASP A 99 -0.46 10.15 -1.62
C ASP A 99 -0.57 10.51 -3.12
N GLU A 100 -0.48 11.80 -3.44
CA GLU A 100 -0.57 12.28 -4.82
C GLU A 100 0.63 11.81 -5.67
N ILE A 101 1.80 11.63 -5.05
CA ILE A 101 3.01 11.20 -5.77
C ILE A 101 2.79 9.81 -6.35
N ILE A 102 2.29 8.88 -5.53
CA ILE A 102 2.02 7.49 -5.93
C ILE A 102 0.85 7.46 -6.91
N ARG A 103 -0.24 8.18 -6.63
CA ARG A 103 -1.39 8.28 -7.55
C ARG A 103 -0.98 8.79 -8.93
N LYS A 104 -0.16 9.85 -9.01
CA LYS A 104 0.34 10.40 -10.29
C LYS A 104 1.24 9.40 -11.01
N ALA A 105 2.11 8.70 -10.30
CA ALA A 105 2.97 7.67 -10.89
C ALA A 105 2.15 6.53 -11.50
N VAL A 106 1.19 5.98 -10.76
CA VAL A 106 0.32 4.88 -11.23
C VAL A 106 -0.60 5.35 -12.37
N SER A 107 -1.18 6.55 -12.25
CA SER A 107 -2.01 7.17 -13.29
C SER A 107 -1.27 7.37 -14.62
N GLY A 108 0.04 7.57 -14.55
CA GLY A 108 0.94 7.59 -15.71
C GLY A 108 1.10 6.22 -16.38
N MET A 109 1.11 5.14 -15.60
CA MET A 109 1.30 3.76 -16.08
C MET A 109 0.02 3.11 -16.63
N LEU A 110 -1.17 3.66 -16.33
CA LEU A 110 -2.44 3.15 -16.83
C LEU A 110 -2.70 3.58 -18.30
N PRO A 111 -3.30 2.71 -19.13
CA PRO A 111 -3.73 3.05 -20.49
C PRO A 111 -4.66 4.25 -20.51
N LYS A 112 -4.53 5.13 -21.51
CA LYS A 112 -5.37 6.33 -21.65
C LYS A 112 -6.69 5.98 -22.33
N ASN A 113 -7.65 5.51 -21.54
CA ASN A 113 -8.99 5.15 -22.01
C ASN A 113 -10.06 5.43 -20.92
N LYS A 114 -11.33 5.14 -21.22
CA LYS A 114 -12.46 5.33 -20.29
C LYS A 114 -12.36 4.49 -19.00
N LEU A 115 -11.62 3.38 -19.03
CA LEU A 115 -11.42 2.51 -17.85
C LEU A 115 -10.35 3.06 -16.90
N ARG A 116 -9.56 4.05 -17.32
CA ARG A 116 -8.44 4.58 -16.53
C ARG A 116 -8.90 5.13 -15.18
N ASP A 117 -9.96 5.93 -15.18
CA ASP A 117 -10.42 6.60 -13.96
C ASP A 117 -11.05 5.59 -12.99
N THR A 118 -11.79 4.61 -13.51
CA THR A 118 -12.34 3.49 -12.74
C THR A 118 -11.24 2.60 -12.16
N ARG A 119 -10.15 2.35 -12.89
CA ARG A 119 -9.01 1.59 -12.36
C ARG A 119 -8.26 2.40 -11.30
N LEU A 120 -8.10 3.70 -11.51
CA LEU A 120 -7.40 4.58 -10.57
C LEU A 120 -8.18 4.78 -9.27
N SER A 121 -9.53 4.77 -9.31
CA SER A 121 -10.36 4.91 -8.11
C SER A 121 -10.23 3.72 -7.14
N ARG A 122 -9.77 2.55 -7.61
CA ARG A 122 -9.48 1.37 -6.78
C ARG A 122 -8.13 1.43 -6.07
N LEU A 123 -7.32 2.44 -6.35
CA LEU A 123 -6.07 2.70 -5.66
C LEU A 123 -6.32 3.58 -4.44
N TYR A 124 -6.14 2.99 -3.26
CA TYR A 124 -6.13 3.70 -1.99
C TYR A 124 -4.68 3.88 -1.54
N VAL A 125 -4.33 5.09 -1.15
CA VAL A 125 -2.96 5.44 -0.72
C VAL A 125 -3.09 6.21 0.58
N PHE A 126 -2.34 5.78 1.57
CA PHE A 126 -2.29 6.38 2.89
C PHE A 126 -0.86 6.83 3.22
N PRO A 127 -0.71 8.00 3.86
CA PRO A 127 0.59 8.51 4.25
C PRO A 127 1.28 7.64 5.31
N ASP A 128 0.48 7.09 6.20
CA ASP A 128 0.88 6.35 7.40
C ASP A 128 0.46 4.87 7.30
N GLU A 129 0.66 4.10 8.37
CA GLU A 129 0.36 2.66 8.43
C GLU A 129 -1.14 2.39 8.64
N GLU A 130 -1.85 3.33 9.27
CA GLU A 130 -3.27 3.19 9.59
C GLU A 130 -4.15 3.35 8.34
N ASN A 131 -5.07 2.40 8.16
CA ASN A 131 -6.02 2.41 7.05
C ASN A 131 -7.39 1.84 7.47
N PRO A 132 -8.51 2.38 6.95
CA PRO A 132 -9.85 1.91 7.28
C PRO A 132 -10.22 0.57 6.61
N TYR A 133 -9.40 0.10 5.67
CA TYR A 133 -9.67 -1.08 4.86
C TYR A 133 -8.98 -2.35 5.39
N GLU A 134 -8.39 -2.30 6.59
CA GLU A 134 -7.61 -3.41 7.16
C GLU A 134 -8.37 -4.75 7.14
N GLN A 135 -9.68 -4.72 7.44
CA GLN A 135 -10.54 -5.91 7.48
C GLN A 135 -10.81 -6.55 6.11
N ASN A 136 -10.69 -5.78 5.02
CA ASN A 136 -11.00 -6.25 3.67
C ASN A 136 -9.78 -6.88 2.99
N ILE A 137 -8.57 -6.65 3.51
CA ILE A 137 -7.32 -7.06 2.87
C ILE A 137 -7.19 -8.57 2.87
N THR A 138 -7.09 -9.16 1.68
CA THR A 138 -6.94 -10.61 1.51
C THR A 138 -5.48 -11.00 1.34
N THR A 139 -4.71 -10.23 0.57
CA THR A 139 -3.34 -10.56 0.19
C THR A 139 -2.39 -9.43 0.57
N ILE A 140 -1.31 -9.77 1.29
CA ILE A 140 -0.23 -8.84 1.63
C ILE A 140 0.92 -9.13 0.66
N TYR A 141 1.34 -8.16 -0.15
CA TYR A 141 2.37 -8.34 -1.18
C TYR A 141 3.74 -8.79 -0.64
N ASP A 142 4.01 -8.61 0.64
CA ASP A 142 5.25 -9.08 1.27
C ASP A 142 5.29 -10.59 1.55
N LYS A 143 4.14 -11.28 1.65
CA LYS A 143 4.14 -12.71 2.01
C LYS A 143 4.56 -13.62 0.85
N THR A 144 4.35 -13.23 -0.41
CA THR A 144 4.73 -14.06 -1.56
C THR A 144 6.25 -14.16 -1.75
N LEU A 145 7.03 -13.15 -1.34
CA LEU A 145 8.50 -13.20 -1.41
C LEU A 145 9.14 -13.91 -0.21
N VAL A 146 8.50 -13.88 0.97
CA VAL A 146 8.95 -14.61 2.16
C VAL A 146 8.78 -16.12 1.96
N ASP A 147 7.66 -16.54 1.35
CA ASP A 147 7.37 -17.96 1.09
C ASP A 147 8.13 -18.52 -0.12
N GLN A 148 8.43 -17.70 -1.15
CA GLN A 148 9.14 -18.15 -2.37
C GLN A 148 10.67 -18.08 -2.28
N PHE A 149 11.24 -17.18 -1.47
CA PHE A 149 12.70 -16.95 -1.45
C PHE A 149 13.38 -17.00 -0.07
N GLY A 150 12.65 -17.27 1.02
CA GLY A 150 13.25 -17.55 2.33
C GLY A 150 14.30 -16.54 2.81
N LEU A 151 13.96 -15.25 2.87
CA LEU A 151 14.84 -14.21 3.46
C LEU A 151 14.64 -14.08 4.98
N PRO A 152 15.64 -13.54 5.71
CA PRO A 152 16.02 -14.07 7.01
C PRO A 152 15.00 -13.75 8.11
N LYS A 153 14.85 -14.72 9.01
CA LYS A 153 14.12 -14.59 10.28
C LYS A 153 14.50 -13.27 10.96
N PRO A 154 13.54 -12.59 11.65
CA PRO A 154 13.77 -11.30 12.27
C PRO A 154 15.04 -11.33 13.13
N THR A 155 15.86 -10.29 12.99
CA THR A 155 17.17 -10.22 13.62
C THR A 155 17.03 -10.38 15.14
N LYS A 156 18.02 -10.99 15.81
CA LYS A 156 17.95 -11.26 17.26
C LYS A 156 17.61 -9.98 18.06
N SER A 157 18.03 -8.81 17.58
CA SER A 157 17.68 -7.49 18.11
C SER A 157 16.18 -7.20 18.07
N GLU A 158 15.52 -7.43 16.93
CA GLU A 158 14.08 -7.17 16.74
C GLU A 158 13.21 -8.14 17.55
N LYS A 159 13.58 -9.43 17.61
CA LYS A 159 12.92 -10.40 18.50
C LYS A 159 13.05 -10.02 19.97
N LYS A 160 14.25 -9.58 20.39
CA LYS A 160 14.52 -9.21 21.79
C LYS A 160 13.79 -7.93 22.18
N LYS A 161 13.63 -6.98 21.24
CA LYS A 161 12.85 -5.75 21.44
C LYS A 161 11.37 -6.06 21.60
N LYS A 162 10.75 -6.80 20.66
CA LYS A 162 9.36 -7.29 20.77
C LYS A 162 9.10 -8.07 22.07
N PHE A 163 10.01 -8.96 22.47
CA PHE A 163 9.84 -9.74 23.69
C PHE A 163 9.96 -8.88 24.96
N LYS A 164 10.83 -7.85 24.96
CA LYS A 164 10.97 -6.91 26.07
C LYS A 164 9.73 -6.04 26.23
N ASP A 165 9.14 -5.60 25.13
CA ASP A 165 7.92 -4.78 25.10
C ASP A 165 6.71 -5.58 25.61
N ILE A 166 6.56 -6.83 25.18
CA ILE A 166 5.50 -7.74 25.67
C ILE A 166 5.69 -8.05 27.17
N LYS A 167 6.93 -8.25 27.63
CA LYS A 167 7.23 -8.51 29.04
C LYS A 167 6.97 -7.29 29.93
N ALA A 168 7.18 -6.08 29.42
CA ALA A 168 6.85 -4.84 30.11
C ALA A 168 5.33 -4.72 30.27
N ILE A 169 4.56 -4.89 29.19
CA ILE A 169 3.08 -4.83 29.19
C ILE A 169 2.49 -5.87 30.16
N THR A 170 2.95 -7.12 30.08
CA THR A 170 2.45 -8.19 30.97
C THR A 170 2.80 -7.94 32.44
N SER A 171 3.97 -7.36 32.73
CA SER A 171 4.35 -7.00 34.11
C SER A 171 3.53 -5.83 34.68
N GLU A 172 3.15 -4.86 33.84
CA GLU A 172 2.29 -3.74 34.23
C GLU A 172 0.85 -4.19 34.47
N VAL A 173 0.33 -5.07 33.62
CA VAL A 173 -1.00 -5.70 33.81
C VAL A 173 -1.02 -6.51 35.10
N PHE A 174 0.03 -7.30 35.38
CA PHE A 174 0.11 -8.10 36.60
C PHE A 174 0.23 -7.23 37.86
N ARG A 175 0.95 -6.10 37.80
CA ARG A 175 1.00 -5.13 38.90
C ARG A 175 -0.35 -4.47 39.16
N LYS A 176 -1.07 -4.06 38.10
CA LYS A 176 -2.42 -3.47 38.22
C LYS A 176 -3.41 -4.44 38.87
N ASN A 177 -3.45 -5.69 38.39
CA ASN A 177 -4.33 -6.72 38.95
C ASN A 177 -3.99 -7.10 40.40
N LYS A 178 -2.72 -7.01 40.81
CA LYS A 178 -2.30 -7.27 42.20
C LYS A 178 -2.71 -6.14 43.15
N ILE A 179 -2.71 -4.89 42.67
CA ILE A 179 -3.18 -3.72 43.46
C ILE A 179 -4.70 -3.77 43.63
N GLU A 180 -5.43 -4.12 42.57
CA GLU A 180 -6.89 -4.30 42.60
C GLU A 180 -7.31 -5.40 43.60
N ASN A 181 -6.70 -6.58 43.52
CA ASN A 181 -7.01 -7.68 44.43
C ASN A 181 -6.63 -7.40 45.90
N LYS A 182 -5.70 -6.47 46.16
CA LYS A 182 -5.32 -6.05 47.52
C LYS A 182 -6.26 -4.98 48.10
N LYS A 183 -6.96 -4.22 47.25
CA LYS A 183 -8.05 -3.31 47.65
C LYS A 183 -9.33 -4.08 47.99
N ILE A 184 -9.62 -5.15 47.27
CA ILE A 184 -10.82 -5.98 47.47
C ILE A 184 -10.75 -6.80 48.77
N LYS A 185 -9.55 -7.18 49.23
CA LYS A 185 -9.36 -7.93 50.50
C LYS A 185 -9.26 -7.06 51.77
N LYS A 186 -9.50 -5.76 51.68
CA LYS A 186 -9.41 -4.79 52.80
C LYS A 186 -10.77 -4.20 53.20
N ILE A 187 -11.86 -4.75 52.66
CA ILE A 187 -13.25 -4.53 53.05
C ILE A 187 -13.72 -5.82 53.72
#